data_AF-A0A1J5QMV8-F1
#
_entry.id   AF-A0A1J5QMV8-F1
#
_cell.length_a   1.000
_cell.length_b   1.000
_cell.length_c   1.000
_cell.angle_alpha   90.00
_cell.angle_beta   90.00
_cell.angle_gamma   90.00
#
_symmetry.space_group_name_H-M   'P 1'
#
loop_
_entity.id
_entity.type
_entity.pdbx_description
1 polymer ?
#
loop_
_entity_poly.entity_id
_entity_poly.type
_entity_poly.pdbx_seq_one_letter_code
_entity_poly.pdbx_strand_id
1 'polypeptide(L)'
;MNLPGLDFQLGGDVDALRRGRGRVWWSDRLRLIGSDGGLLARSIGLHATDTVVIAPAQRRDVVVDLAALPPGVRRLRLVNVALRSFTRSSAERPEDIYSSYAASVLQPSAAAYNAVDAALYRVLGDGRARVAEIELDRGAAAAPAPRRVEFDRLLAAAASDDDYVWDGRALRPRRGPRFGPNRLILLISNTVGDDAGEVEVAPGWPGWNDVQIFELSAAGGEGPQWRLPFAVDLAARVDPAAGAPSAAQVAYTVARGTFFARADAPDIATTHAYPRIHEPSIRARAGTYERWYVANIGNDQPLAVTDDLPDMHPFHVHLVQFVILRRWKLEGQSLRPAPPEPLDGIARQDTARVESNTVVELLLWFPPGYAGTYPYHCHVLEHEDNCMMSSFEVV
;
A
#
# COMPACT_ATOMS: atom_id res chain seq x y z
N MET A 1 11.26 4.71 13.52
CA MET A 1 10.56 5.17 12.31
C MET A 1 9.31 4.31 12.26
N ASN A 2 8.20 4.81 12.83
CA ASN A 2 6.96 4.06 13.01
C ASN A 2 6.25 3.95 11.65
N LEU A 3 5.87 2.74 11.22
CA LEU A 3 5.34 2.46 9.88
C LEU A 3 4.00 1.71 9.98
N PRO A 4 2.90 2.13 9.29
CA PRO A 4 1.62 1.39 9.23
C PRO A 4 1.52 0.26 8.17
N GLY A 5 1.26 -1.01 8.52
CA GLY A 5 0.72 -2.13 7.69
C GLY A 5 0.75 -3.48 8.45
N LEU A 6 0.48 -4.65 7.83
CA LEU A 6 0.73 -5.94 8.53
C LEU A 6 2.21 -5.98 8.90
N ASP A 7 2.45 -6.10 10.21
CA ASP A 7 3.68 -5.63 10.80
C ASP A 7 4.52 -6.79 11.28
N PHE A 8 5.74 -6.89 10.75
CA PHE A 8 6.69 -7.89 11.15
C PHE A 8 7.79 -7.26 12.00
N GLN A 9 8.05 -7.84 13.17
CA GLN A 9 9.25 -7.53 13.96
C GLN A 9 10.17 -8.74 13.96
N LEU A 10 11.46 -8.53 13.70
CA LEU A 10 12.47 -9.50 14.13
C LEU A 10 12.66 -9.30 15.64
N GLY A 11 11.88 -10.04 16.42
CA GLY A 11 11.43 -9.46 17.67
C GLY A 11 11.04 -10.42 18.77
N GLY A 12 11.59 -11.62 18.78
CA GLY A 12 11.69 -12.34 20.04
C GLY A 12 13.02 -13.05 20.13
N ASP A 13 13.94 -12.55 20.93
CA ASP A 13 14.83 -13.47 21.64
C ASP A 13 13.90 -14.40 22.44
N VAL A 14 13.72 -15.61 21.91
CA VAL A 14 12.77 -16.60 22.42
C VAL A 14 13.11 -16.95 23.86
N ASP A 15 14.40 -16.97 24.18
CA ASP A 15 14.89 -17.33 25.49
C ASP A 15 14.66 -16.18 26.48
N ALA A 16 14.85 -14.91 26.06
CA ALA A 16 14.52 -13.74 26.89
C ALA A 16 13.01 -13.60 27.14
N LEU A 17 12.19 -13.81 26.10
CA LEU A 17 10.74 -13.81 26.21
C LEU A 17 10.25 -14.87 27.21
N ARG A 18 10.76 -16.12 27.12
CA ARG A 18 10.43 -17.19 28.07
C ARG A 18 10.80 -16.88 29.51
N ARG A 19 11.90 -16.14 29.73
CA ARG A 19 12.33 -15.71 31.07
C ARG A 19 11.61 -14.47 31.58
N GLY A 20 10.87 -13.76 30.72
CA GLY A 20 10.21 -12.49 31.06
C GLY A 20 11.18 -11.40 31.52
N ARG A 21 12.41 -11.37 30.99
CA ARG A 21 13.43 -10.38 31.37
C ARG A 21 14.51 -10.18 30.31
N GLY A 22 15.16 -9.03 30.33
CA GLY A 22 16.24 -8.67 29.42
C GLY A 22 15.74 -8.09 28.09
N ARG A 23 16.62 -7.98 27.10
CA ARG A 23 16.26 -7.49 25.76
C ARG A 23 15.50 -8.56 24.98
N VAL A 24 14.31 -8.21 24.51
CA VAL A 24 13.41 -9.11 23.76
C VAL A 24 13.42 -8.75 22.27
N TRP A 25 13.43 -7.46 21.94
CA TRP A 25 13.28 -6.96 20.58
C TRP A 25 14.62 -6.62 19.93
N TRP A 26 14.76 -7.03 18.66
CA TRP A 26 15.99 -6.96 17.87
C TRP A 26 15.73 -6.42 16.46
N SER A 27 14.65 -5.65 16.26
CA SER A 27 14.31 -5.07 14.95
C SER A 27 15.43 -4.18 14.40
N ASP A 28 16.25 -3.58 15.25
CA ASP A 28 17.45 -2.81 14.87
C ASP A 28 18.59 -3.64 14.28
N ARG A 29 18.43 -4.96 14.17
CA ARG A 29 19.27 -5.84 13.36
C ARG A 29 18.75 -5.99 11.93
N LEU A 30 17.54 -5.54 11.65
CA LEU A 30 16.97 -5.53 10.31
C LEU A 30 17.37 -4.27 9.54
N ARG A 31 17.64 -4.50 8.27
CA ARG A 31 17.83 -3.46 7.29
C ARG A 31 17.00 -3.79 6.07
N LEU A 32 16.08 -2.91 5.70
CA LEU A 32 15.30 -3.03 4.48
C LEU A 32 16.16 -2.62 3.27
N ILE A 33 16.12 -3.44 2.23
CA ILE A 33 17.00 -3.32 1.06
C ILE A 33 16.27 -3.44 -0.27
N GLY A 34 15.03 -3.92 -0.29
CA GLY A 34 14.23 -4.03 -1.50
C GLY A 34 12.73 -3.99 -1.22
N SER A 35 11.99 -3.71 -2.29
CA SER A 35 10.53 -3.72 -2.40
C SER A 35 10.11 -4.54 -3.62
N ASP A 36 8.82 -4.51 -3.95
CA ASP A 36 8.21 -5.22 -5.06
C ASP A 36 8.98 -5.05 -6.38
N GLY A 37 9.37 -3.80 -6.68
CA GLY A 37 10.11 -3.43 -7.88
C GLY A 37 11.63 -3.63 -7.83
N GLY A 38 12.15 -4.35 -6.84
CA GLY A 38 13.58 -4.64 -6.68
C GLY A 38 14.27 -3.86 -5.57
N LEU A 39 15.57 -3.61 -5.73
CA LEU A 39 16.39 -3.01 -4.68
C LEU A 39 16.11 -1.51 -4.49
N LEU A 40 16.11 -1.08 -3.23
CA LEU A 40 16.01 0.33 -2.85
C LEU A 40 17.26 1.09 -3.27
N ALA A 41 17.14 2.40 -3.50
CA ALA A 41 18.32 3.23 -3.79
C ALA A 41 19.25 3.44 -2.57
N ARG A 42 18.74 3.20 -1.37
CA ARG A 42 19.52 3.18 -0.12
C ARG A 42 18.84 2.28 0.89
N SER A 43 19.62 1.71 1.78
CA SER A 43 19.08 0.87 2.83
C SER A 43 18.45 1.67 3.97
N ILE A 44 17.37 1.13 4.54
CA ILE A 44 16.70 1.69 5.72
C ILE A 44 16.99 0.77 6.91
N GLY A 45 17.67 1.27 7.93
CA GLY A 45 17.82 0.57 9.19
C GLY A 45 16.61 0.84 10.09
N LEU A 46 16.15 -0.18 10.80
CA LEU A 46 15.08 -0.03 11.79
C LEU A 46 15.64 0.33 13.17
N HIS A 47 14.80 0.90 14.04
CA HIS A 47 15.06 0.95 15.47
C HIS A 47 14.57 -0.32 16.17
N ALA A 48 14.90 -0.48 17.45
CA ALA A 48 14.72 -1.73 18.17
C ALA A 48 13.25 -2.18 18.30
N THR A 49 12.31 -1.25 18.22
CA THR A 49 10.86 -1.47 18.36
C THR A 49 10.07 -1.08 17.11
N ASP A 50 10.77 -0.77 16.01
CA ASP A 50 10.13 -0.52 14.72
C ASP A 50 9.66 -1.85 14.10
N THR A 51 8.73 -1.75 13.15
CA THR A 51 8.15 -2.86 12.39
C THR A 51 8.51 -2.74 10.91
N VAL A 52 8.53 -3.88 10.22
CA VAL A 52 8.47 -3.93 8.76
C VAL A 52 7.03 -4.12 8.35
N VAL A 53 6.53 -3.12 7.64
CA VAL A 53 5.20 -3.11 7.05
C VAL A 53 5.19 -3.83 5.70
N ILE A 54 4.23 -4.73 5.55
CA ILE A 54 3.93 -5.41 4.28
C ILE A 54 2.42 -5.43 4.09
N ALA A 55 1.88 -4.66 3.15
CA ALA A 55 0.48 -4.81 2.76
C ALA A 55 0.30 -6.08 1.87
N PRO A 56 -0.93 -6.56 1.65
CA PRO A 56 -1.19 -7.63 0.67
C PRO A 56 -0.48 -7.35 -0.68
N ALA A 57 0.11 -8.41 -1.24
CA ALA A 57 0.98 -8.41 -2.44
C ALA A 57 2.24 -7.55 -2.40
N GLN A 58 2.54 -6.89 -1.28
CA GLN A 58 3.86 -6.31 -1.13
C GLN A 58 4.89 -7.37 -0.77
N ARG A 59 6.10 -7.15 -1.25
CA ARG A 59 7.32 -7.85 -0.90
C ARG A 59 8.30 -6.88 -0.24
N ARG A 60 9.05 -7.39 0.73
CA ARG A 60 10.16 -6.67 1.36
C ARG A 60 11.37 -7.58 1.41
N ASP A 61 12.50 -7.07 0.94
CA ASP A 61 13.78 -7.75 1.08
C ASP A 61 14.53 -7.14 2.26
N VAL A 62 14.90 -7.96 3.24
CA VAL A 62 15.60 -7.53 4.45
C VAL A 62 16.92 -8.26 4.62
N VAL A 63 17.93 -7.54 5.09
CA VAL A 63 19.17 -8.11 5.61
C VAL A 63 19.07 -8.16 7.13
N VAL A 64 19.42 -9.30 7.70
CA VAL A 64 19.50 -9.50 9.15
C VAL A 64 20.96 -9.54 9.58
N ASP A 65 21.39 -8.55 10.37
CA ASP A 65 22.72 -8.52 10.95
C ASP A 65 22.77 -9.38 12.22
N LEU A 66 23.32 -10.58 12.09
CA LEU A 66 23.51 -11.52 13.21
C LEU A 66 24.84 -11.30 13.95
N ALA A 67 25.78 -10.52 13.39
CA ALA A 67 27.13 -10.40 13.93
C ALA A 67 27.19 -9.62 15.24
N ALA A 68 26.21 -8.74 15.48
CA ALA A 68 26.11 -7.91 16.68
C ALA A 68 25.20 -8.53 17.78
N LEU A 69 24.77 -9.79 17.63
CA LEU A 69 23.95 -10.46 18.64
C LEU A 69 24.80 -10.86 19.85
N PRO A 70 24.27 -10.73 21.09
CA PRO A 70 24.95 -11.23 22.27
C PRO A 70 25.21 -12.73 22.17
N PRO A 71 26.36 -13.25 22.65
CA PRO A 71 26.69 -14.68 22.59
C PRO A 71 25.68 -15.62 23.30
N GLY A 72 24.82 -15.07 24.15
CA GLY A 72 23.76 -15.80 24.83
C GLY A 72 22.51 -16.06 23.97
N VAL A 73 22.30 -15.30 22.90
CA VAL A 73 21.15 -15.45 22.00
C VAL A 73 21.35 -16.69 21.14
N ARG A 74 20.42 -17.64 21.23
CA ARG A 74 20.46 -18.89 20.46
C ARG A 74 19.34 -19.01 19.44
N ARG A 75 18.25 -18.30 19.66
CA ARG A 75 17.06 -18.35 18.82
C ARG A 75 16.45 -16.97 18.68
N LEU A 76 16.11 -16.62 17.45
CA LEU A 76 15.33 -15.45 17.11
C LEU A 76 14.02 -15.87 16.45
N ARG A 77 12.97 -15.09 16.68
CA ARG A 77 11.71 -15.20 15.94
C ARG A 77 11.42 -13.94 15.16
N LEU A 78 11.00 -14.13 13.91
CA LEU A 78 10.24 -13.14 13.15
C LEU A 78 8.78 -13.33 13.52
N VAL A 79 8.15 -12.25 14.01
CA VAL A 79 6.77 -12.29 14.51
C VAL A 79 5.90 -11.28 13.79
N ASN A 80 4.64 -11.64 13.52
CA ASN A 80 3.58 -10.72 13.16
C ASN A 80 3.08 -10.02 14.44
N VAL A 81 3.08 -8.69 14.47
CA VAL A 81 2.59 -7.87 15.60
C VAL A 81 1.31 -7.10 15.27
N ALA A 82 0.76 -7.26 14.07
CA ALA A 82 -0.60 -6.85 13.73
C ALA A 82 -1.63 -7.78 14.41
N LEU A 83 -1.65 -7.74 15.75
CA LEU A 83 -2.36 -8.73 16.57
C LEU A 83 -3.48 -8.13 17.44
N ARG A 84 -3.83 -6.84 17.25
CA ARG A 84 -4.87 -6.21 18.08
C ARG A 84 -6.22 -6.88 17.92
N SER A 85 -6.57 -7.28 16.71
CA SER A 85 -7.78 -8.07 16.42
C SER A 85 -7.77 -9.38 17.21
N PHE A 86 -6.65 -10.12 17.30
CA PHE A 86 -6.56 -11.37 18.10
C PHE A 86 -6.80 -11.18 19.60
N THR A 87 -6.54 -10.00 20.14
CA THR A 87 -6.86 -9.71 21.56
C THR A 87 -8.36 -9.44 21.80
N ARG A 88 -9.11 -9.21 20.72
CA ARG A 88 -10.54 -8.82 20.74
C ARG A 88 -11.45 -9.88 20.10
N SER A 89 -10.93 -10.73 19.21
CA SER A 89 -11.68 -11.70 18.43
C SER A 89 -12.05 -12.95 19.24
N SER A 90 -13.31 -13.38 19.15
CA SER A 90 -13.73 -14.75 19.44
C SER A 90 -13.43 -15.67 18.23
N ALA A 91 -13.63 -16.99 18.37
CA ALA A 91 -13.47 -17.94 17.27
C ALA A 91 -14.38 -17.68 16.04
N GLU A 92 -15.27 -16.70 16.09
CA GLU A 92 -16.30 -16.41 15.09
C GLU A 92 -15.99 -15.19 14.20
N ARG A 93 -14.97 -14.37 14.52
CA ARG A 93 -14.59 -13.21 13.69
C ARG A 93 -13.22 -13.43 13.05
N PRO A 94 -13.12 -13.41 11.70
CA PRO A 94 -11.84 -13.34 11.00
C PRO A 94 -11.00 -12.16 11.50
N GLU A 95 -9.68 -12.21 11.27
CA GLU A 95 -8.79 -11.06 11.50
C GLU A 95 -9.33 -9.85 10.72
N ASP A 96 -9.56 -8.73 11.42
CA ASP A 96 -9.96 -7.49 10.75
C ASP A 96 -8.93 -7.12 9.69
N ILE A 97 -9.39 -6.65 8.53
CA ILE A 97 -8.51 -6.08 7.50
C ILE A 97 -7.62 -5.01 8.17
N TYR A 98 -6.35 -4.98 7.76
CA TYR A 98 -5.44 -3.95 8.23
C TYR A 98 -6.02 -2.57 7.96
N SER A 99 -6.39 -1.84 9.01
CA SER A 99 -7.07 -0.55 8.91
C SER A 99 -6.11 0.61 9.13
N SER A 100 -5.45 0.63 10.28
CA SER A 100 -4.40 1.57 10.61
C SER A 100 -3.40 0.98 11.61
N TYR A 101 -2.22 1.58 11.72
CA TYR A 101 -1.22 1.13 12.69
C TYR A 101 -1.75 1.10 14.13
N ALA A 102 -2.39 2.18 14.55
CA ALA A 102 -2.92 2.29 15.89
C ALA A 102 -4.03 1.24 16.15
N ALA A 103 -4.83 0.91 15.13
CA ALA A 103 -5.95 -0.01 15.24
C ALA A 103 -5.53 -1.48 15.17
N SER A 104 -4.48 -1.81 14.41
CA SER A 104 -4.10 -3.20 14.11
C SER A 104 -2.92 -3.72 14.95
N VAL A 105 -2.05 -2.84 15.47
CA VAL A 105 -0.68 -3.24 15.85
C VAL A 105 -0.42 -3.13 17.34
N LEU A 106 0.02 -4.23 17.96
CA LEU A 106 0.52 -4.23 19.33
C LEU A 106 2.02 -3.86 19.32
N GLN A 107 2.30 -2.57 19.34
CA GLN A 107 3.67 -2.07 19.38
C GLN A 107 4.31 -2.26 20.77
N PRO A 108 5.55 -2.78 20.86
CA PRO A 108 6.28 -2.84 22.12
C PRO A 108 6.69 -1.45 22.60
N SER A 109 6.53 -1.20 23.89
CA SER A 109 6.92 0.07 24.54
C SER A 109 8.43 0.26 24.66
N ALA A 110 9.20 -0.84 24.69
CA ALA A 110 10.65 -0.82 24.85
C ALA A 110 11.30 -2.06 24.22
N ALA A 111 12.61 -1.98 23.95
CA ALA A 111 13.38 -3.13 23.47
C ALA A 111 13.56 -4.23 24.54
N ALA A 112 13.52 -3.84 25.81
CA ALA A 112 13.56 -4.75 26.95
C ALA A 112 12.15 -5.22 27.30
N TYR A 113 12.08 -6.39 27.95
CA TYR A 113 10.85 -6.87 28.54
C TYR A 113 10.26 -5.80 29.47
N ASN A 114 8.98 -5.49 29.27
CA ASN A 114 8.24 -4.51 30.06
C ASN A 114 6.86 -5.06 30.39
N ALA A 115 6.49 -5.09 31.68
CA ALA A 115 5.21 -5.61 32.12
C ALA A 115 4.01 -4.86 31.51
N VAL A 116 4.19 -3.60 31.08
CA VAL A 116 3.16 -2.83 30.37
C VAL A 116 2.75 -3.51 29.04
N ASP A 117 3.65 -4.26 28.41
CA ASP A 117 3.40 -4.94 27.13
C ASP A 117 2.84 -6.37 27.32
N ALA A 118 2.25 -6.69 28.48
CA ALA A 118 1.77 -8.04 28.80
C ALA A 118 0.76 -8.61 27.80
N ALA A 119 -0.08 -7.77 27.18
CA ALA A 119 -1.02 -8.20 26.15
C ALA A 119 -0.30 -8.71 24.90
N LEU A 120 0.72 -7.97 24.43
CA LEU A 120 1.59 -8.36 23.32
C LEU A 120 2.29 -9.69 23.62
N TYR A 121 2.97 -9.80 24.75
CA TYR A 121 3.69 -11.03 25.09
C TYR A 121 2.79 -12.27 25.20
N ARG A 122 1.53 -12.10 25.64
CA ARG A 122 0.55 -13.19 25.68
C ARG A 122 0.23 -13.72 24.29
N VAL A 123 -0.03 -12.83 23.33
CA VAL A 123 -0.39 -13.23 21.96
C VAL A 123 0.80 -13.69 21.13
N LEU A 124 2.03 -13.27 21.44
CA LEU A 124 3.24 -13.80 20.82
C LEU A 124 3.48 -15.30 21.11
N GLY A 125 2.81 -15.86 22.11
CA GLY A 125 2.81 -17.29 22.38
C GLY A 125 2.07 -18.10 21.30
N ASP A 126 1.08 -17.49 20.63
CA ASP A 126 0.24 -18.10 19.60
C ASP A 126 1.05 -18.48 18.35
N GLY A 127 0.63 -19.55 17.66
CA GLY A 127 1.26 -19.98 16.42
C GLY A 127 1.08 -18.98 15.28
N ARG A 128 -0.05 -18.25 15.25
CA ARG A 128 -0.39 -17.25 14.22
C ARG A 128 0.51 -16.03 14.24
N ALA A 129 1.08 -15.71 15.40
CA ALA A 129 2.06 -14.64 15.52
C ALA A 129 3.44 -15.03 14.96
N ARG A 130 3.71 -16.31 14.70
CA ARG A 130 5.04 -16.78 14.29
C ARG A 130 5.15 -16.86 12.78
N VAL A 131 6.13 -16.16 12.24
CA VAL A 131 6.43 -16.16 10.81
C VAL A 131 7.60 -17.07 10.50
N ALA A 132 8.70 -16.90 11.24
CA ALA A 132 9.89 -17.72 11.10
C ALA A 132 10.65 -17.81 12.44
N GLU A 133 11.40 -18.89 12.63
CA GLU A 133 12.35 -19.07 13.72
C GLU A 133 13.74 -19.30 13.13
N ILE A 134 14.75 -18.64 13.68
CA ILE A 134 16.15 -18.73 13.27
C ILE A 134 16.92 -19.31 14.46
N GLU A 135 17.51 -20.48 14.27
CA GLU A 135 18.44 -21.08 15.23
C GLU A 135 19.88 -20.68 14.89
N LEU A 136 20.65 -20.32 15.93
CA LEU A 136 22.02 -19.86 15.78
C LEU A 136 23.01 -20.92 16.28
N ASP A 137 23.91 -21.36 15.40
CA ASP A 137 25.00 -22.26 15.76
C ASP A 137 26.19 -21.49 16.35
N ARG A 138 26.78 -22.06 17.40
CA ARG A 138 27.85 -21.46 18.22
C ARG A 138 29.24 -21.56 17.60
N GLY A 139 29.39 -22.32 16.51
CA GLY A 139 30.70 -22.65 15.92
C GLY A 139 31.15 -21.75 14.77
N ALA A 140 30.29 -20.92 14.19
CA ALA A 140 30.65 -20.12 13.02
C ALA A 140 31.39 -18.84 13.42
N ALA A 141 32.52 -18.55 12.77
CA ALA A 141 33.17 -17.25 12.88
C ALA A 141 32.24 -16.16 12.33
N ALA A 142 31.96 -15.12 13.14
CA ALA A 142 31.15 -14.00 12.69
C ALA A 142 31.95 -13.14 11.70
N ALA A 143 31.45 -13.00 10.48
CA ALA A 143 31.93 -11.98 9.55
C ALA A 143 31.32 -10.62 9.94
N PRO A 144 32.10 -9.52 9.97
CA PRO A 144 31.55 -8.20 10.24
C PRO A 144 30.57 -7.80 9.13
N ALA A 145 29.47 -7.14 9.51
CA ALA A 145 28.54 -6.59 8.54
C ALA A 145 29.24 -5.55 7.63
N PRO A 146 28.93 -5.51 6.32
CA PRO A 146 29.45 -4.48 5.42
C PRO A 146 29.16 -3.07 5.93
N ARG A 147 30.07 -2.12 5.69
CA ARG A 147 29.82 -0.74 6.12
C ARG A 147 28.63 -0.19 5.34
N ARG A 148 27.74 0.54 6.04
CA ARG A 148 26.53 1.12 5.45
C ARG A 148 26.80 1.90 4.16
N VAL A 149 27.90 2.66 4.08
CA VAL A 149 28.23 3.46 2.90
C VAL A 149 28.58 2.61 1.68
N GLU A 150 29.24 1.47 1.87
CA GLU A 150 29.57 0.54 0.78
C GLU A 150 28.31 -0.19 0.31
N PHE A 151 27.48 -0.57 1.28
CA PHE A 151 26.20 -1.22 1.02
C PHE A 151 25.23 -0.31 0.27
N ASP A 152 25.06 0.94 0.72
CA ASP A 152 24.20 1.94 0.05
C ASP A 152 24.70 2.29 -1.36
N ARG A 153 26.02 2.22 -1.63
CA ARG A 153 26.55 2.42 -2.99
C ARG A 153 26.14 1.30 -3.95
N LEU A 154 26.18 0.05 -3.48
CA LEU A 154 25.73 -1.11 -4.28
C LEU A 154 24.23 -1.00 -4.57
N LEU A 155 23.45 -0.65 -3.55
CA LEU A 155 22.01 -0.43 -3.67
C LEU A 155 21.67 0.72 -4.65
N ALA A 156 22.32 1.87 -4.52
CA ALA A 156 22.13 3.00 -5.42
C ALA A 156 22.42 2.66 -6.89
N ALA A 157 23.46 1.86 -7.14
CA ALA A 157 23.79 1.40 -8.48
C ALA A 157 22.73 0.45 -9.05
N ALA A 158 22.21 -0.47 -8.22
CA ALA A 158 21.19 -1.44 -8.64
C ALA A 158 19.77 -0.87 -8.73
N ALA A 159 19.48 0.22 -8.01
CA ALA A 159 18.17 0.87 -8.04
C ALA A 159 17.94 1.72 -9.30
N SER A 160 19.02 2.10 -9.99
CA SER A 160 18.91 2.77 -11.29
C SER A 160 18.73 1.73 -12.39
N ASP A 161 17.72 1.92 -13.23
CA ASP A 161 17.32 0.96 -14.26
C ASP A 161 16.89 1.70 -15.54
N ASP A 162 16.30 0.99 -16.49
CA ASP A 162 15.82 1.59 -17.73
C ASP A 162 14.70 2.62 -17.52
N ASP A 163 14.00 2.54 -16.40
CA ASP A 163 12.78 3.30 -16.12
C ASP A 163 13.03 4.51 -15.21
N TYR A 164 13.99 4.43 -14.29
CA TYR A 164 14.28 5.49 -13.30
C TYR A 164 15.77 5.61 -13.01
N VAL A 165 16.20 6.83 -12.67
CA VAL A 165 17.59 7.12 -12.27
C VAL A 165 17.61 7.66 -10.85
N TRP A 166 18.52 7.14 -10.04
CA TRP A 166 18.80 7.70 -8.73
C TRP A 166 19.64 8.98 -8.82
N ASP A 167 19.10 10.11 -8.36
CA ASP A 167 19.81 11.40 -8.37
C ASP A 167 20.64 11.69 -7.11
N GLY A 168 20.75 10.71 -6.20
CA GLY A 168 21.34 10.88 -4.86
C GLY A 168 20.33 11.19 -3.76
N ARG A 169 19.10 11.55 -4.13
CA ARG A 169 18.01 11.91 -3.20
C ARG A 169 16.70 11.17 -3.50
N ALA A 170 16.33 11.05 -4.76
CA ALA A 170 15.12 10.38 -5.22
C ALA A 170 15.35 9.66 -6.55
N LEU A 171 14.53 8.64 -6.83
CA LEU A 171 14.35 8.07 -8.14
C LEU A 171 13.58 9.08 -9.00
N ARG A 172 14.14 9.39 -10.17
CA ARG A 172 13.61 10.38 -11.12
C ARG A 172 13.39 9.75 -12.49
N PRO A 173 12.49 10.32 -13.30
CA PRO A 173 12.47 10.02 -14.73
C PRO A 173 13.85 10.21 -15.35
N ARG A 174 14.14 9.45 -16.41
CA ARG A 174 15.33 9.69 -17.24
C ARG A 174 15.26 11.06 -17.92
N ARG A 175 16.40 11.59 -18.35
CA ARG A 175 16.49 12.89 -19.04
C ARG A 175 15.63 12.90 -20.30
N GLY A 176 14.89 14.00 -20.51
CA GLY A 176 13.94 14.15 -21.61
C GLY A 176 12.66 13.32 -21.45
N PRO A 177 12.02 13.30 -20.26
CA PRO A 177 10.83 12.48 -20.06
C PRO A 177 9.70 12.98 -20.95
N ARG A 178 8.98 12.05 -21.56
CA ARG A 178 7.70 12.31 -22.23
C ARG A 178 6.60 11.89 -21.27
N PHE A 179 5.68 12.81 -20.98
CA PHE A 179 4.55 12.52 -20.11
C PHE A 179 3.27 12.34 -20.93
N GLY A 180 2.51 11.30 -20.59
CA GLY A 180 1.10 11.16 -20.94
C GLY A 180 0.21 12.04 -20.04
N PRO A 181 -1.11 11.96 -20.24
CA PRO A 181 -2.09 12.65 -19.39
C PRO A 181 -2.02 12.14 -17.94
N ASN A 182 -2.41 13.00 -16.98
CA ASN A 182 -2.61 12.57 -15.60
C ASN A 182 -3.90 11.73 -15.47
N ARG A 183 -3.94 10.80 -14.52
CA ARG A 183 -5.11 9.99 -14.18
C ARG A 183 -5.57 10.27 -12.75
N LEU A 184 -6.87 10.16 -12.52
CA LEU A 184 -7.46 10.21 -11.18
C LEU A 184 -8.32 8.97 -10.97
N ILE A 185 -7.94 8.20 -9.96
CA ILE A 185 -8.56 6.93 -9.58
C ILE A 185 -9.09 7.08 -8.17
N LEU A 186 -10.36 6.72 -7.96
CA LEU A 186 -10.98 6.68 -6.64
C LEU A 186 -11.11 5.23 -6.17
N LEU A 187 -10.77 5.04 -4.91
CA LEU A 187 -10.99 3.82 -4.13
C LEU A 187 -12.06 4.19 -3.11
N ILE A 188 -13.23 3.56 -3.19
CA ILE A 188 -14.39 3.86 -2.34
C ILE A 188 -14.83 2.59 -1.65
N SER A 189 -15.02 2.67 -0.34
CA SER A 189 -15.67 1.63 0.46
C SER A 189 -16.96 2.17 1.07
N ASN A 190 -17.96 1.32 1.35
CA ASN A 190 -19.23 1.66 2.00
C ASN A 190 -20.01 2.82 1.35
N THR A 191 -20.86 2.50 0.37
CA THR A 191 -21.79 3.46 -0.26
C THR A 191 -23.11 3.62 0.50
N VAL A 192 -23.29 2.92 1.62
CA VAL A 192 -24.53 2.92 2.40
C VAL A 192 -24.52 4.09 3.39
N GLY A 193 -25.04 5.24 2.95
CA GLY A 193 -25.14 6.43 3.82
C GLY A 193 -25.77 7.66 3.17
N ASP A 194 -25.69 7.78 1.84
CA ASP A 194 -26.40 8.83 1.15
C ASP A 194 -27.88 8.46 1.03
N ASP A 195 -28.74 9.12 1.82
CA ASP A 195 -30.21 9.20 1.65
C ASP A 195 -30.64 9.72 0.25
N ALA A 196 -29.72 9.82 -0.71
CA ALA A 196 -29.93 10.19 -2.09
C ALA A 196 -30.47 9.01 -2.92
N GLY A 197 -31.58 8.42 -2.51
CA GLY A 197 -32.46 7.58 -3.32
C GLY A 197 -31.84 6.29 -3.90
N GLU A 198 -32.45 5.15 -3.54
CA GLU A 198 -32.32 3.83 -4.19
C GLU A 198 -31.13 3.66 -5.15
N VAL A 199 -29.92 3.49 -4.61
CA VAL A 199 -28.81 2.93 -5.37
C VAL A 199 -29.15 1.46 -5.58
N GLU A 200 -29.49 1.09 -6.82
CA GLU A 200 -29.85 -0.27 -7.20
C GLU A 200 -28.81 -1.28 -6.71
N VAL A 201 -29.25 -2.08 -5.74
CA VAL A 201 -28.55 -3.21 -5.17
C VAL A 201 -28.49 -4.30 -6.25
N ALA A 202 -27.30 -4.78 -6.62
CA ALA A 202 -27.20 -6.03 -7.36
C ALA A 202 -27.89 -7.15 -6.54
N PRO A 203 -28.90 -7.86 -7.08
CA PRO A 203 -29.72 -8.75 -6.30
C PRO A 203 -28.92 -9.96 -5.82
N GLY A 204 -28.83 -10.12 -4.49
CA GLY A 204 -28.31 -11.35 -3.89
C GLY A 204 -27.97 -11.26 -2.40
N TRP A 205 -27.32 -10.19 -1.95
CA TRP A 205 -26.81 -10.06 -0.58
C TRP A 205 -27.03 -8.62 -0.06
N PRO A 206 -27.92 -8.38 0.92
CA PRO A 206 -28.14 -7.04 1.46
C PRO A 206 -26.89 -6.48 2.16
N GLY A 207 -26.35 -5.35 1.68
CA GLY A 207 -25.29 -4.56 2.34
C GLY A 207 -23.83 -4.91 2.02
N TRP A 208 -23.55 -5.53 0.86
CA TRP A 208 -22.18 -5.92 0.47
C TRP A 208 -21.77 -5.54 -0.97
N ASN A 209 -22.31 -4.43 -1.50
CA ASN A 209 -21.92 -3.87 -2.83
C ASN A 209 -20.81 -2.81 -2.72
N ASP A 210 -20.07 -2.83 -1.62
CA ASP A 210 -19.56 -1.62 -0.98
C ASP A 210 -18.05 -1.41 -1.15
N VAL A 211 -17.39 -1.94 -2.18
CA VAL A 211 -15.99 -1.61 -2.50
C VAL A 211 -15.81 -1.44 -4.00
N GLN A 212 -15.43 -0.24 -4.44
CA GLN A 212 -15.46 0.17 -5.84
C GLN A 212 -14.19 0.90 -6.25
N ILE A 213 -13.85 0.77 -7.54
CA ILE A 213 -12.77 1.52 -8.18
C ILE A 213 -13.29 2.36 -9.33
N PHE A 214 -13.18 3.68 -9.21
CA PHE A 214 -13.63 4.61 -10.24
C PHE A 214 -12.45 5.26 -10.95
N GLU A 215 -12.45 5.21 -12.28
CA GLU A 215 -11.65 6.13 -13.09
C GLU A 215 -12.47 7.39 -13.36
N LEU A 216 -11.85 8.55 -13.11
CA LEU A 216 -12.46 9.84 -13.39
C LEU A 216 -11.95 10.47 -14.69
N SER A 217 -12.86 11.02 -15.48
CA SER A 217 -12.60 11.90 -16.62
C SER A 217 -12.97 13.35 -16.32
N ALA A 218 -12.35 14.28 -17.07
CA ALA A 218 -12.64 15.70 -16.96
C ALA A 218 -14.12 16.03 -17.28
N ALA A 219 -14.62 17.17 -16.79
CA ALA A 219 -15.98 17.64 -17.02
C ALA A 219 -16.34 17.62 -18.52
N GLY A 220 -17.47 16.98 -18.86
CA GLY A 220 -17.98 16.90 -20.24
C GLY A 220 -18.37 15.50 -20.73
N GLY A 221 -18.14 14.46 -19.93
CA GLY A 221 -18.68 13.12 -20.20
C GLY A 221 -20.19 13.02 -19.93
N GLU A 222 -20.84 12.00 -20.49
CA GLU A 222 -22.21 11.63 -20.15
C GLU A 222 -22.23 10.95 -18.77
N GLY A 223 -23.17 11.32 -17.89
CA GLY A 223 -23.34 10.69 -16.57
C GLY A 223 -23.29 11.64 -15.37
N PRO A 224 -23.48 11.10 -14.15
CA PRO A 224 -23.49 11.88 -12.91
C PRO A 224 -22.14 12.57 -12.69
N GLN A 225 -22.19 13.83 -12.26
CA GLN A 225 -21.01 14.65 -12.01
C GLN A 225 -20.59 14.53 -10.55
N TRP A 226 -19.34 14.13 -10.32
CA TRP A 226 -18.72 14.03 -9.00
C TRP A 226 -17.94 15.31 -8.71
N ARG A 227 -18.11 15.85 -7.51
CA ARG A 227 -17.32 16.99 -7.03
C ARG A 227 -16.45 16.54 -5.89
N LEU A 228 -15.14 16.62 -6.10
CA LEU A 228 -14.17 16.30 -5.08
C LEU A 228 -13.70 17.59 -4.39
N PRO A 229 -13.25 17.51 -3.12
CA PRO A 229 -12.68 18.65 -2.40
C PRO A 229 -11.29 19.08 -2.94
N PHE A 230 -10.87 18.50 -4.05
CA PHE A 230 -9.64 18.81 -4.76
C PHE A 230 -9.82 18.53 -6.26
N ALA A 231 -8.93 19.07 -7.08
CA ALA A 231 -8.92 18.80 -8.51
C ALA A 231 -7.54 18.45 -9.05
N VAL A 232 -7.50 17.41 -9.86
CA VAL A 232 -6.38 17.02 -10.73
C VAL A 232 -6.64 17.57 -12.14
N ASP A 233 -5.65 18.23 -12.72
CA ASP A 233 -5.64 18.56 -14.15
C ASP A 233 -5.32 17.28 -14.95
N LEU A 234 -6.37 16.64 -15.46
CA LEU A 234 -6.29 15.39 -16.24
C LEU A 234 -5.76 15.61 -17.67
N ALA A 235 -5.74 16.86 -18.16
CA ALA A 235 -5.24 17.18 -19.49
C ALA A 235 -3.74 17.50 -19.49
N ALA A 236 -3.19 17.92 -18.35
CA ALA A 236 -1.78 18.25 -18.19
C ALA A 236 -0.86 17.06 -18.49
N ARG A 237 0.26 17.39 -19.15
CA ARG A 237 1.38 16.47 -19.49
C ARG A 237 2.72 17.02 -18.98
N VAL A 238 2.68 17.76 -17.89
CA VAL A 238 3.86 18.41 -17.28
C VAL A 238 4.12 17.83 -15.89
N ASP A 239 5.31 18.08 -15.34
CA ASP A 239 5.61 17.75 -13.95
C ASP A 239 4.91 18.75 -13.01
N PRO A 240 3.89 18.32 -12.23
CA PRO A 240 3.14 19.23 -11.38
C PRO A 240 4.01 19.75 -10.24
N ALA A 241 3.93 21.04 -9.96
CA ALA A 241 4.60 21.68 -8.83
C ALA A 241 4.27 20.97 -7.49
N ALA A 242 5.20 21.04 -6.53
CA ALA A 242 5.02 20.47 -5.20
C ALA A 242 3.71 20.99 -4.56
N GLY A 243 2.80 20.06 -4.24
CA GLY A 243 1.48 20.36 -3.67
C GLY A 243 0.25 20.21 -4.59
N ALA A 244 0.39 19.99 -5.89
CA ALA A 244 -0.74 20.02 -6.83
C ALA A 244 -1.57 18.71 -6.83
N PRO A 245 -2.69 18.69 -6.09
CA PRO A 245 -4.01 19.03 -6.65
C PRO A 245 -4.47 20.48 -6.37
N SER A 246 -5.31 21.07 -7.22
CA SER A 246 -5.84 22.43 -7.04
C SER A 246 -7.06 22.46 -6.09
N ALA A 247 -7.28 23.59 -5.41
CA ALA A 247 -8.39 23.79 -4.46
C ALA A 247 -9.75 24.14 -5.13
N ALA A 248 -9.82 24.16 -6.46
CA ALA A 248 -11.07 24.43 -7.16
C ALA A 248 -11.90 23.14 -7.25
N GLN A 249 -13.16 23.17 -6.81
CA GLN A 249 -14.11 22.07 -7.01
C GLN A 249 -14.39 21.92 -8.51
N VAL A 250 -13.67 21.01 -9.18
CA VAL A 250 -13.92 20.62 -10.56
C VAL A 250 -14.93 19.48 -10.57
N ALA A 251 -15.81 19.49 -11.57
CA ALA A 251 -16.72 18.39 -11.83
C ALA A 251 -16.00 17.29 -12.61
N TYR A 252 -16.15 16.06 -12.16
CA TYR A 252 -15.64 14.86 -12.81
C TYR A 252 -16.78 13.96 -13.26
N THR A 253 -16.54 13.17 -14.28
CA THR A 253 -17.44 12.09 -14.69
C THR A 253 -16.78 10.76 -14.40
N VAL A 254 -17.57 9.75 -14.04
CA VAL A 254 -17.07 8.38 -13.97
C VAL A 254 -16.85 7.90 -15.39
N ALA A 255 -15.59 7.73 -15.78
CA ALA A 255 -15.21 7.11 -17.04
C ALA A 255 -15.44 5.59 -16.98
N ARG A 256 -15.21 5.00 -15.80
CA ARG A 256 -15.35 3.57 -15.54
C ARG A 256 -15.50 3.32 -14.04
N GLY A 257 -16.37 2.41 -13.63
CA GLY A 257 -16.67 2.17 -12.21
C GLY A 257 -16.72 0.73 -11.71
N THR A 258 -16.90 -0.25 -12.59
CA THR A 258 -16.91 -1.67 -12.21
C THR A 258 -16.21 -2.51 -13.27
N PHE A 259 -15.62 -3.64 -12.85
CA PHE A 259 -15.16 -4.67 -13.77
C PHE A 259 -16.32 -5.51 -14.32
N PHE A 260 -17.25 -5.87 -13.44
CA PHE A 260 -18.42 -6.68 -13.79
C PHE A 260 -19.54 -5.80 -14.36
N ALA A 261 -20.34 -6.35 -15.27
CA ALA A 261 -21.52 -5.64 -15.75
C ALA A 261 -22.59 -5.55 -14.65
N ARG A 262 -23.45 -4.54 -14.75
CA ARG A 262 -24.58 -4.38 -13.82
C ARG A 262 -25.47 -5.62 -13.85
N ALA A 263 -26.00 -6.00 -12.70
CA ALA A 263 -26.79 -7.22 -12.56
C ALA A 263 -28.14 -7.17 -13.32
N ASP A 264 -28.60 -5.98 -13.71
CA ASP A 264 -29.76 -5.75 -14.56
C ASP A 264 -29.45 -5.89 -16.06
N ALA A 265 -28.18 -6.08 -16.46
CA ALA A 265 -27.82 -6.33 -17.84
C ALA A 265 -28.33 -7.73 -18.26
N PRO A 266 -29.42 -7.83 -19.05
CA PRO A 266 -30.06 -9.10 -19.38
C PRO A 266 -29.18 -10.03 -20.25
N ASP A 267 -28.01 -9.54 -20.67
CA ASP A 267 -27.10 -10.13 -21.63
C ASP A 267 -26.18 -11.21 -21.01
N ILE A 268 -25.68 -11.02 -19.77
CA ILE A 268 -24.60 -11.88 -19.24
C ILE A 268 -25.04 -13.34 -19.06
N ALA A 269 -26.23 -13.56 -18.48
CA ALA A 269 -26.70 -14.90 -18.15
C ALA A 269 -27.26 -15.66 -19.37
N THR A 270 -27.66 -14.97 -20.44
CA THR A 270 -28.43 -15.56 -21.54
C THR A 270 -27.64 -15.71 -22.84
N THR A 271 -26.62 -14.87 -23.10
CA THR A 271 -25.90 -14.90 -24.40
C THR A 271 -24.48 -15.45 -24.31
N HIS A 272 -23.92 -15.61 -23.10
CA HIS A 272 -22.48 -15.87 -22.89
C HIS A 272 -21.59 -14.83 -23.62
N ALA A 273 -22.15 -13.69 -24.01
CA ALA A 273 -21.43 -12.57 -24.57
C ALA A 273 -21.20 -11.60 -23.43
N TYR A 274 -19.98 -11.60 -22.88
CA TYR A 274 -19.54 -10.46 -22.10
C TYR A 274 -19.67 -9.22 -23.00
N PRO A 275 -20.37 -8.14 -22.59
CA PRO A 275 -20.33 -6.89 -23.33
C PRO A 275 -18.86 -6.46 -23.47
N ARG A 276 -18.54 -5.40 -24.23
CA ARG A 276 -17.19 -4.81 -24.18
C ARG A 276 -16.88 -4.13 -22.83
N ILE A 277 -17.27 -4.76 -21.72
CA ILE A 277 -16.92 -4.40 -20.35
C ILE A 277 -15.42 -4.45 -20.12
N HIS A 278 -14.64 -5.11 -20.98
CA HIS A 278 -13.18 -5.16 -20.89
C HIS A 278 -12.47 -4.05 -21.69
N GLU A 279 -13.19 -3.15 -22.36
CA GLU A 279 -12.50 -2.08 -23.09
C GLU A 279 -11.91 -1.07 -22.09
N PRO A 280 -10.58 -0.89 -22.09
CA PRO A 280 -9.94 0.04 -21.16
C PRO A 280 -10.21 1.49 -21.55
N SER A 281 -10.64 2.30 -20.58
CA SER A 281 -10.77 3.75 -20.72
C SER A 281 -9.40 4.44 -20.66
N ILE A 282 -8.47 3.92 -19.85
CA ILE A 282 -7.07 4.34 -19.87
C ILE A 282 -6.36 3.72 -21.07
N ARG A 283 -5.87 4.57 -21.96
CA ARG A 283 -4.92 4.21 -23.03
C ARG A 283 -3.59 4.91 -22.77
N ALA A 284 -2.68 4.22 -22.10
CA ALA A 284 -1.34 4.68 -21.77
C ALA A 284 -0.41 4.50 -22.97
N ARG A 285 0.41 5.51 -23.29
CA ARG A 285 1.31 5.43 -24.45
C ARG A 285 2.62 4.76 -24.05
N ALA A 286 3.03 3.73 -24.77
CA ALA A 286 4.31 3.08 -24.57
C ALA A 286 5.48 4.07 -24.75
N GLY A 287 6.51 3.95 -23.91
CA GLY A 287 7.65 4.87 -23.86
C GLY A 287 7.35 6.24 -23.24
N THR A 288 6.28 6.35 -22.44
CA THR A 288 5.94 7.57 -21.70
C THR A 288 5.77 7.29 -20.22
N TYR A 289 5.95 8.33 -19.41
CA TYR A 289 5.55 8.32 -18.02
C TYR A 289 4.11 8.85 -17.88
N GLU A 290 3.33 8.31 -16.97
CA GLU A 290 2.09 8.96 -16.52
C GLU A 290 2.14 9.18 -15.02
N ARG A 291 1.33 10.14 -14.56
CA ARG A 291 1.07 10.32 -13.13
C ARG A 291 -0.34 9.87 -12.82
N TRP A 292 -0.46 8.95 -11.89
CA TRP A 292 -1.74 8.48 -11.42
C TRP A 292 -1.93 8.98 -10.00
N TYR A 293 -3.01 9.72 -9.79
CA TYR A 293 -3.47 10.15 -8.48
C TYR A 293 -4.50 9.14 -8.00
N VAL A 294 -4.14 8.37 -6.98
CA VAL A 294 -5.01 7.35 -6.39
C VAL A 294 -5.52 7.88 -5.06
N ALA A 295 -6.82 8.09 -4.97
CA ALA A 295 -7.48 8.67 -3.81
C ALA A 295 -8.38 7.63 -3.14
N ASN A 296 -8.10 7.30 -1.88
CA ASN A 296 -9.01 6.56 -1.02
C ASN A 296 -9.83 7.58 -0.23
N ILE A 297 -11.06 7.82 -0.69
CA ILE A 297 -11.95 8.85 -0.17
C ILE A 297 -13.38 8.30 -0.16
N GLY A 298 -14.22 8.78 0.76
CA GLY A 298 -15.64 8.41 0.75
C GLY A 298 -15.93 7.00 1.27
N ASN A 299 -15.08 6.44 2.14
CA ASN A 299 -15.66 5.63 3.20
C ASN A 299 -16.59 6.52 4.01
N ASP A 300 -17.74 6.02 4.44
CA ASP A 300 -18.79 6.78 5.10
C ASP A 300 -18.37 7.25 6.52
N GLN A 301 -17.29 8.03 6.57
CA GLN A 301 -16.70 8.60 7.76
C GLN A 301 -17.15 10.05 7.81
N PRO A 302 -18.11 10.42 8.68
CA PRO A 302 -18.11 11.77 9.18
C PRO A 302 -16.68 12.11 9.62
N LEU A 303 -16.23 13.33 9.32
CA LEU A 303 -14.95 13.87 9.79
C LEU A 303 -14.83 13.92 11.33
N ALA A 304 -15.90 13.52 12.02
CA ALA A 304 -15.95 13.20 13.43
C ALA A 304 -15.82 11.67 13.60
N VAL A 305 -14.76 11.25 14.30
CA VAL A 305 -14.48 9.87 14.70
C VAL A 305 -15.70 9.28 15.44
N THR A 306 -16.52 8.49 14.76
CA THR A 306 -17.51 7.62 15.38
C THR A 306 -17.41 6.23 14.76
N ASP A 307 -16.79 5.31 15.50
CA ASP A 307 -16.85 3.84 15.45
C ASP A 307 -16.77 3.03 14.14
N ASP A 308 -16.58 3.62 12.96
CA ASP A 308 -16.27 2.88 11.74
C ASP A 308 -14.76 2.79 11.49
N LEU A 309 -14.24 1.58 11.28
CA LEU A 309 -12.80 1.38 11.08
C LEU A 309 -12.35 1.93 9.71
N PRO A 310 -11.24 2.68 9.64
CA PRO A 310 -10.73 3.19 8.38
C PRO A 310 -10.29 2.03 7.48
N ASP A 311 -10.79 1.99 6.25
CA ASP A 311 -10.39 0.97 5.26
C ASP A 311 -9.15 1.42 4.45
N MET A 312 -8.20 0.51 4.28
CA MET A 312 -6.95 0.73 3.55
C MET A 312 -6.90 -0.18 2.34
N HIS A 313 -6.55 0.39 1.18
CA HIS A 313 -6.48 -0.37 -0.06
C HIS A 313 -5.03 -0.48 -0.56
N PRO A 314 -4.48 -1.70 -0.68
CA PRO A 314 -3.24 -1.95 -1.41
C PRO A 314 -3.53 -1.88 -2.92
N PHE A 315 -3.25 -0.74 -3.54
CA PHE A 315 -3.49 -0.49 -4.96
C PHE A 315 -2.34 -1.07 -5.80
N HIS A 316 -2.62 -2.08 -6.60
CA HIS A 316 -1.67 -2.78 -7.45
C HIS A 316 -1.90 -2.46 -8.94
N VAL A 317 -0.81 -2.33 -9.71
CA VAL A 317 -0.84 -2.11 -11.17
C VAL A 317 0.04 -3.15 -11.84
N HIS A 318 -0.52 -3.90 -12.79
CA HIS A 318 0.26 -4.89 -13.56
C HIS A 318 1.18 -4.21 -14.57
N LEU A 319 2.09 -4.99 -15.15
CA LEU A 319 3.13 -4.60 -16.13
C LEU A 319 4.19 -3.62 -15.61
N VAL A 320 3.77 -2.56 -14.95
CA VAL A 320 4.62 -1.40 -14.66
C VAL A 320 5.05 -1.37 -13.21
N GLN A 321 6.23 -0.78 -12.99
CA GLN A 321 6.62 -0.31 -11.67
C GLN A 321 6.37 1.19 -11.60
N PHE A 322 6.23 1.69 -10.38
CA PHE A 322 6.09 3.10 -10.08
C PHE A 322 6.91 3.53 -8.88
N VAL A 323 7.17 4.84 -8.85
CA VAL A 323 7.71 5.51 -7.67
C VAL A 323 6.58 6.34 -7.05
N ILE A 324 6.35 6.15 -5.76
CA ILE A 324 5.45 7.02 -5.01
C ILE A 324 6.17 8.35 -4.79
N LEU A 325 5.62 9.44 -5.32
CA LEU A 325 6.25 10.75 -5.26
C LEU A 325 5.78 11.57 -4.06
N ARG A 326 4.48 11.55 -3.79
CA ARG A 326 3.81 12.46 -2.85
C ARG A 326 2.57 11.81 -2.25
N ARG A 327 2.20 12.30 -1.06
CA ARG A 327 0.98 11.92 -0.35
C ARG A 327 0.28 13.16 0.18
N TRP A 328 -1.04 13.11 0.23
CA TRP A 328 -1.88 14.11 0.87
C TRP A 328 -2.91 13.43 1.75
N LYS A 329 -3.24 14.07 2.86
CA LYS A 329 -4.35 13.68 3.71
C LYS A 329 -5.54 14.60 3.43
N LEU A 330 -6.72 14.01 3.29
CA LEU A 330 -7.98 14.72 3.28
C LEU A 330 -8.39 15.01 4.73
N GLU A 331 -8.51 16.30 5.04
CA GLU A 331 -8.96 16.79 6.35
C GLU A 331 -10.07 17.80 6.11
N GLY A 332 -11.30 17.40 6.39
CA GLY A 332 -12.44 18.23 6.02
C GLY A 332 -12.65 18.23 4.51
N GLN A 333 -12.85 19.42 3.97
CA GLN A 333 -12.89 19.67 2.53
C GLN A 333 -11.54 20.15 1.98
N SER A 334 -10.43 19.82 2.65
CA SER A 334 -9.10 20.31 2.29
C SER A 334 -8.09 19.18 2.17
N LEU A 335 -7.27 19.20 1.12
CA LEU A 335 -6.08 18.37 1.03
C LEU A 335 -4.89 19.06 1.70
N ARG A 336 -4.23 18.33 2.60
CA ARG A 336 -2.99 18.74 3.26
C ARG A 336 -1.85 17.83 2.80
N PRO A 337 -0.66 18.35 2.44
CA PRO A 337 0.50 17.51 2.21
C PRO A 337 0.77 16.61 3.43
N ALA A 338 0.91 15.31 3.20
CA ALA A 338 1.31 14.36 4.22
C ALA A 338 2.84 14.16 4.16
N PRO A 339 3.50 13.84 5.29
CA PRO A 339 4.90 13.47 5.26
C PRO A 339 5.10 12.22 4.37
N PRO A 340 6.23 12.14 3.63
CA PRO A 340 6.52 10.96 2.83
C PRO A 340 6.76 9.74 3.72
N GLU A 341 6.34 8.57 3.24
CA GLU A 341 6.70 7.29 3.83
C GLU A 341 8.17 6.95 3.51
N PRO A 342 8.86 6.09 4.28
CA PRO A 342 10.29 5.83 4.10
C PRO A 342 10.71 5.31 2.72
N LEU A 343 9.80 4.64 2.01
CA LEU A 343 10.03 4.12 0.66
C LEU A 343 9.72 5.14 -0.44
N ASP A 344 8.94 6.18 -0.13
CA ASP A 344 8.53 7.17 -1.11
C ASP A 344 9.78 7.86 -1.71
N GLY A 345 9.79 7.94 -3.03
CA GLY A 345 10.90 8.52 -3.80
C GLY A 345 12.19 7.68 -3.85
N ILE A 346 12.34 6.58 -3.10
CA ILE A 346 13.60 5.81 -3.09
C ILE A 346 13.44 4.34 -3.51
N ALA A 347 12.21 3.92 -3.76
CA ALA A 347 11.81 2.55 -4.06
C ALA A 347 10.97 2.50 -5.34
N ARG A 348 11.17 1.45 -6.14
CA ARG A 348 10.23 1.05 -7.19
C ARG A 348 9.26 0.04 -6.58
N GLN A 349 7.98 0.26 -6.79
CA GLN A 349 6.89 -0.55 -6.24
C GLN A 349 5.89 -0.82 -7.37
N ASP A 350 5.16 -1.93 -7.26
CA ASP A 350 3.99 -2.20 -8.11
C ASP A 350 2.69 -2.14 -7.29
N THR A 351 2.82 -2.01 -5.96
CA THR A 351 1.70 -2.01 -5.02
C THR A 351 1.86 -0.88 -4.01
N ALA A 352 0.89 0.04 -3.97
CA ALA A 352 0.87 1.19 -3.09
C ALA A 352 -0.19 1.02 -2.00
N ARG A 353 0.22 1.12 -0.73
CA ARG A 353 -0.72 1.27 0.38
C ARG A 353 -1.38 2.66 0.32
N VAL A 354 -2.70 2.67 0.15
CA VAL A 354 -3.52 3.89 0.14
C VAL A 354 -4.44 3.86 1.36
N GLU A 355 -3.98 4.52 2.43
CA GLU A 355 -4.75 4.68 3.66
C GLU A 355 -6.07 5.42 3.43
N SER A 356 -7.03 5.23 4.33
CA SER A 356 -8.25 6.02 4.39
C SER A 356 -7.95 7.53 4.34
N ASN A 357 -8.77 8.27 3.59
CA ASN A 357 -8.67 9.72 3.43
C ASN A 357 -7.30 10.18 2.93
N THR A 358 -6.66 9.40 2.06
CA THR A 358 -5.34 9.71 1.51
C THR A 358 -5.36 9.73 -0.01
N VAL A 359 -4.64 10.70 -0.58
CA VAL A 359 -4.32 10.75 -2.00
C VAL A 359 -2.83 10.46 -2.18
N VAL A 360 -2.48 9.55 -3.08
CA VAL A 360 -1.11 9.18 -3.41
C VAL A 360 -0.85 9.52 -4.87
N GLU A 361 0.28 10.16 -5.16
CA GLU A 361 0.76 10.34 -6.54
C GLU A 361 1.81 9.28 -6.87
N LEU A 362 1.49 8.50 -7.88
CA LEU A 362 2.35 7.50 -8.49
C LEU A 362 2.93 8.08 -9.77
N LEU A 363 4.22 7.87 -9.99
CA LEU A 363 4.88 8.08 -11.28
C LEU A 363 5.12 6.72 -11.93
N LEU A 364 4.37 6.39 -12.97
CA LEU A 364 4.42 5.12 -13.68
C LEU A 364 5.23 5.28 -14.96
N TRP A 365 5.98 4.26 -15.35
CA TRP A 365 6.62 4.16 -16.66
C TRP A 365 6.03 3.01 -17.46
N PHE A 366 5.60 3.30 -18.70
CA PHE A 366 5.06 2.28 -19.60
C PHE A 366 6.16 1.85 -20.60
N PRO A 367 6.72 0.64 -20.48
CA PRO A 367 7.84 0.23 -21.32
C PRO A 367 7.42 -0.02 -22.78
N PRO A 368 8.25 0.36 -23.78
CA PRO A 368 8.00 0.01 -25.17
C PRO A 368 8.09 -1.50 -25.40
N GLY A 369 7.31 -2.01 -26.34
CA GLY A 369 7.31 -3.44 -26.73
C GLY A 369 6.33 -4.33 -25.95
N TYR A 370 5.61 -3.77 -24.97
CA TYR A 370 4.65 -4.49 -24.13
C TYR A 370 3.21 -3.98 -24.30
N ALA A 371 2.83 -3.62 -25.53
CA ALA A 371 1.45 -3.20 -25.83
C ALA A 371 0.44 -4.30 -25.49
N GLY A 372 -0.72 -3.92 -24.97
CA GLY A 372 -1.75 -4.86 -24.53
C GLY A 372 -2.60 -4.31 -23.38
N THR A 373 -3.58 -5.11 -22.95
CA THR A 373 -4.48 -4.78 -21.84
C THR A 373 -4.00 -5.44 -20.55
N TYR A 374 -3.90 -4.67 -19.48
CA TYR A 374 -3.42 -5.12 -18.17
C TYR A 374 -4.35 -4.65 -17.05
N PRO A 375 -4.51 -5.43 -15.97
CA PRO A 375 -5.36 -5.04 -14.85
C PRO A 375 -4.63 -4.12 -13.85
N TYR A 376 -5.43 -3.41 -13.07
CA TYR A 376 -5.04 -2.72 -11.85
C TYR A 376 -6.19 -2.82 -10.85
N HIS A 377 -5.89 -3.02 -9.58
CA HIS A 377 -6.91 -3.40 -8.60
C HIS A 377 -6.47 -3.17 -7.15
N CYS A 378 -7.43 -3.26 -6.23
CA CYS A 378 -7.12 -3.51 -4.83
C CYS A 378 -6.59 -4.94 -4.68
N HIS A 379 -5.57 -5.13 -3.86
CA HIS A 379 -5.00 -6.45 -3.59
C HIS A 379 -5.48 -7.08 -2.26
N VAL A 380 -6.56 -6.53 -1.68
CA VAL A 380 -7.43 -7.30 -0.79
C VAL A 380 -8.29 -8.15 -1.70
N LEU A 381 -8.09 -9.47 -1.68
CA LEU A 381 -8.69 -10.38 -2.67
C LEU A 381 -10.21 -10.31 -2.65
N GLU A 382 -10.80 -10.15 -1.46
CA GLU A 382 -12.22 -9.94 -1.30
C GLU A 382 -12.67 -8.65 -2.00
N HIS A 383 -11.90 -7.56 -1.96
CA HIS A 383 -12.25 -6.33 -2.67
C HIS A 383 -12.05 -6.48 -4.18
N GLU A 384 -10.97 -7.15 -4.60
CA GLU A 384 -10.68 -7.48 -6.01
C GLU A 384 -11.84 -8.25 -6.65
N ASP A 385 -12.24 -9.37 -6.02
CA ASP A 385 -13.32 -10.24 -6.49
C ASP A 385 -14.68 -9.55 -6.44
N ASN A 386 -14.86 -8.54 -5.57
CA ASN A 386 -16.08 -7.74 -5.46
C ASN A 386 -15.99 -6.38 -6.16
N CYS A 387 -15.42 -6.37 -7.37
CA CYS A 387 -15.44 -5.25 -8.32
C CYS A 387 -14.37 -4.16 -8.15
N MET A 388 -13.47 -4.23 -7.18
CA MET A 388 -12.39 -3.25 -7.00
C MET A 388 -11.19 -3.51 -7.92
N MET A 389 -11.50 -3.88 -9.18
CA MET A 389 -10.56 -4.14 -10.26
C MET A 389 -10.98 -3.39 -11.53
N SER A 390 -10.01 -2.98 -12.33
CA SER A 390 -10.22 -2.38 -13.65
C SER A 390 -9.01 -2.69 -14.54
N SER A 391 -9.02 -2.18 -15.78
CA SER A 391 -7.96 -2.43 -16.77
C SER A 391 -7.53 -1.16 -17.49
N PHE A 392 -6.26 -1.11 -17.89
CA PHE A 392 -5.69 -0.11 -18.79
C PHE A 392 -5.11 -0.79 -20.04
N GLU A 393 -5.02 -0.06 -21.15
CA GLU A 393 -4.35 -0.51 -22.37
C GLU A 393 -3.05 0.27 -22.57
N VAL A 394 -1.98 -0.43 -22.94
CA VAL A 394 -0.74 0.17 -23.43
C VAL A 394 -0.76 0.17 -24.96
N VAL A 395 -0.65 1.35 -25.56
CA VAL A 395 -0.72 1.60 -27.01
C VAL A 395 0.51 2.27 -27.61
#